data_AF-A0A1S2IMH8-F1
#
_entry.id   AF-A0A1S2IMH8-F1
#
_cell.length_a   1.000
_cell.length_b   1.000
_cell.length_c   1.000
_cell.angle_alpha   90.00
_cell.angle_beta   90.00
_cell.angle_gamma   90.00
#
_symmetry.space_group_name_H-M   'P 1'
#
loop_
_entity.id
_entity.type
_entity.pdbx_description
1 polymer ?
#
loop_
_entity_poly.entity_id
_entity_poly.type
_entity_poly.pdbx_seq_one_letter_code
_entity_poly.pdbx_strand_id
1 'polypeptide(L)'
;MARNQLRLDSPGILEVLQSADVAALVADTADSVASNVSETVRSGEPLPVKVDTYTTDRAAAGVTLAHPAGLGMEAKHGTLSKAAAAAGLEVRSKK
;
A
#
# COMPACT_ATOMS: atom_id res chain seq x y z
N MET A 1 32.53 28.87 -15.81
CA MET A 1 31.29 28.07 -15.94
C MET A 1 30.51 28.17 -14.63
N ALA A 2 29.47 29.00 -14.58
CA ALA A 2 28.62 29.08 -13.38
C ALA A 2 27.86 27.75 -13.23
N ARG A 3 27.99 27.08 -12.08
CA ARG A 3 27.19 25.91 -11.76
C ARG A 3 25.79 26.40 -11.42
N ASN A 4 24.80 26.14 -12.29
CA ASN A 4 23.40 26.35 -11.94
C ASN A 4 23.09 25.47 -10.73
N GLN A 5 22.81 26.11 -9.59
CA GLN A 5 22.40 25.41 -8.38
C GLN A 5 20.92 25.06 -8.53
N LEU A 6 20.65 23.83 -8.94
CA LEU A 6 19.31 23.25 -8.91
C LEU A 6 18.93 23.01 -7.44
N ARG A 7 17.83 23.61 -6.98
CA ARG A 7 17.28 23.41 -5.64
C ARG A 7 15.90 22.79 -5.78
N LEU A 8 15.63 21.76 -4.99
CA LEU A 8 14.31 21.14 -4.90
C LEU A 8 13.38 22.02 -4.07
N ASP A 9 12.18 22.26 -4.58
CA ASP A 9 11.10 22.89 -3.84
C ASP A 9 10.37 21.84 -2.99
N SER A 10 10.98 21.49 -1.85
CA SER A 10 10.39 20.51 -0.92
C SER A 10 8.99 20.92 -0.43
N PRO A 11 8.71 22.21 -0.12
CA PRO A 11 7.35 22.65 0.20
C PRO A 11 6.33 22.38 -0.90
N GLY A 12 6.63 22.76 -2.15
CA GLY A 12 5.72 22.52 -3.28
C GLY A 12 5.48 21.03 -3.53
N ILE A 13 6.52 20.19 -3.38
CA ILE A 13 6.36 18.73 -3.48
C ILE A 13 5.44 18.20 -2.37
N LEU A 14 5.58 18.70 -1.14
CA LEU A 14 4.73 18.27 -0.03
C LEU A 14 3.26 18.64 -0.27
N GLU A 15 2.99 19.84 -0.79
CA GLU A 15 1.64 20.28 -1.13
C GLU A 15 0.98 19.33 -2.15
N VAL A 16 1.72 18.91 -3.18
CA VAL A 16 1.24 17.92 -4.15
C VAL A 16 0.97 16.58 -3.47
N LEU A 17 1.85 16.10 -2.59
CA LEU A 17 1.68 14.83 -1.87
C LEU A 17 0.52 14.83 -0.87
N GLN A 18 0.07 16.01 -0.44
CA GLN A 18 -1.08 16.19 0.45
C GLN A 18 -2.39 16.47 -0.30
N SER A 19 -2.34 16.56 -1.64
CA SER A 19 -3.52 16.80 -2.46
C SER A 19 -4.53 15.65 -2.41
N ALA A 20 -5.79 15.98 -2.66
CA ALA A 20 -6.89 15.01 -2.71
C ALA A 20 -6.69 13.96 -3.82
N ASP A 21 -6.09 14.34 -4.94
CA ASP A 21 -5.82 13.43 -6.06
C ASP A 21 -4.81 12.35 -5.68
N VAL A 22 -3.74 12.72 -4.97
CA VAL A 22 -2.77 11.74 -4.45
C VAL A 22 -3.42 10.84 -3.40
N ALA A 23 -4.30 11.39 -2.55
CA ALA A 23 -5.04 10.58 -1.58
C ALA A 23 -5.96 9.55 -2.26
N ALA A 24 -6.66 9.93 -3.34
CA ALA A 24 -7.49 9.02 -4.13
C ALA A 24 -6.64 7.91 -4.78
N LEU A 25 -5.49 8.28 -5.38
CA LEU A 25 -4.57 7.30 -5.97
C LEU A 25 -4.06 6.28 -4.93
N VAL A 26 -3.77 6.73 -3.71
CA VAL A 26 -3.34 5.84 -2.62
C VAL A 26 -4.47 4.88 -2.21
N ALA A 27 -5.70 5.37 -2.10
CA ALA A 27 -6.86 4.55 -1.78
C ALA A 27 -7.14 3.51 -2.88
N ASP A 28 -7.19 3.93 -4.14
CA ASP A 28 -7.41 3.04 -5.29
C ASP A 28 -6.34 1.96 -5.41
N THR A 29 -5.07 2.33 -5.12
CA THR A 29 -3.97 1.36 -5.10
C THR A 29 -4.16 0.35 -3.97
N ALA A 30 -4.59 0.78 -2.79
CA ALA A 30 -4.86 -0.12 -1.67
C ALA A 30 -6.02 -1.08 -1.95
N ASP A 31 -7.10 -0.60 -2.59
CA ASP A 31 -8.22 -1.44 -3.04
C ASP A 31 -7.80 -2.43 -4.13
N SER A 32 -6.87 -2.03 -5.01
CA SER A 32 -6.27 -2.92 -6.00
C SER A 32 -5.45 -4.04 -5.33
N VAL A 33 -4.68 -3.72 -4.28
CA VAL A 33 -3.97 -4.73 -3.49
C VAL A 33 -4.97 -5.69 -2.82
N ALA A 34 -6.03 -5.17 -2.22
CA ALA A 34 -7.05 -6.01 -1.59
C ALA A 34 -7.74 -6.94 -2.59
N SER A 35 -8.01 -6.45 -3.81
CA SER A 35 -8.62 -7.23 -4.89
C SER A 35 -7.69 -8.31 -5.46
N ASN A 36 -6.37 -8.13 -5.34
CA ASN A 36 -5.37 -9.11 -5.76
C ASN A 36 -5.20 -10.27 -4.76
N VAL A 37 -5.75 -10.18 -3.55
CA VAL A 37 -5.80 -11.30 -2.61
C VAL A 37 -6.85 -12.28 -3.08
N SER A 38 -6.42 -13.49 -3.45
CA SER A 38 -7.29 -14.49 -4.09
C SER A 38 -7.51 -15.73 -3.22
N GLU A 39 -6.82 -15.80 -2.08
CA GLU A 39 -6.83 -16.95 -1.20
C GLU A 39 -8.12 -17.06 -0.39
N THR A 40 -8.51 -18.30 -0.15
CA THR A 40 -9.65 -18.65 0.69
C THR A 40 -9.18 -19.19 2.03
N VAL A 41 -9.96 -18.95 3.08
CA VAL A 41 -9.78 -19.62 4.37
C VAL A 41 -10.22 -21.08 4.27
N ARG A 42 -9.91 -21.88 5.30
CA ARG A 42 -10.22 -23.32 5.33
C ARG A 42 -11.73 -23.62 5.21
N SER A 43 -12.60 -22.69 5.60
CA SER A 43 -14.05 -22.79 5.40
C SER A 43 -14.47 -22.67 3.92
N GLY A 44 -13.56 -22.30 3.02
CA GLY A 44 -13.85 -22.05 1.60
C GLY A 44 -14.29 -20.61 1.32
N GLU A 45 -14.45 -19.78 2.34
CA GLU A 45 -14.77 -18.36 2.20
C GLU A 45 -13.55 -17.55 1.75
N PRO A 46 -13.73 -16.44 1.02
CA PRO A 46 -12.64 -15.50 0.73
C PRO A 46 -11.96 -15.05 2.02
N LEU A 47 -10.63 -14.94 2.00
CA LEU A 47 -9.89 -14.38 3.12
C LEU A 47 -10.33 -12.92 3.34
N PRO A 48 -10.84 -12.55 4.53
CA PRO A 48 -11.27 -11.17 4.76
C PRO A 48 -10.07 -10.24 4.73
N VAL A 49 -10.14 -9.22 3.87
CA VAL A 49 -9.15 -8.15 3.77
C VAL A 49 -9.82 -6.84 4.16
N LYS A 50 -9.13 -6.05 4.99
CA LYS A 50 -9.57 -4.73 5.42
C LYS A 50 -8.62 -3.67 4.86
N VAL A 51 -9.18 -2.63 4.26
CA VAL A 51 -8.45 -1.44 3.83
C VAL A 51 -8.82 -0.28 4.76
N ASP A 52 -7.82 0.41 5.28
CA ASP A 52 -7.97 1.59 6.13
C ASP A 52 -7.13 2.74 5.57
N THR A 53 -7.76 3.85 5.21
CA THR A 53 -7.06 5.08 4.80
C THR A 53 -6.81 5.97 6.02
N TYR A 54 -5.63 6.57 6.10
CA TYR A 54 -5.25 7.49 7.17
C TYR A 54 -4.23 8.52 6.66
N THR A 55 -3.89 9.47 7.53
CA THR A 55 -2.92 10.53 7.19
C THR A 55 -1.77 10.50 8.19
N THR A 56 -0.55 10.58 7.67
CA THR A 56 0.66 10.85 8.46
C THR A 56 1.09 12.29 8.22
N ASP A 57 2.24 12.50 7.58
CA ASP A 57 2.66 13.72 6.89
C ASP A 57 2.06 13.84 5.46
N ARG A 58 1.56 12.73 4.90
CA ARG A 58 0.87 12.60 3.60
C ARG A 58 -0.21 11.52 3.68
N ALA A 59 -0.98 11.36 2.60
CA ALA A 59 -1.97 10.29 2.50
C ALA A 59 -1.32 8.90 2.58
N ALA A 60 -1.94 7.99 3.33
CA ALA A 60 -1.49 6.62 3.52
C ALA A 60 -2.69 5.66 3.57
N ALA A 61 -2.45 4.40 3.25
CA ALA A 61 -3.44 3.34 3.39
C ALA A 61 -2.78 2.08 3.97
N GLY A 62 -3.52 1.37 4.81
CA GLY A 62 -3.16 0.08 5.37
C GLY A 62 -4.07 -1.01 4.80
N VAL A 63 -3.46 -2.12 4.36
CA VAL A 63 -4.18 -3.31 3.91
C VAL A 63 -3.87 -4.44 4.90
N THR A 64 -4.90 -5.03 5.48
CA THR A 64 -4.78 -6.02 6.56
C THR A 64 -5.52 -7.30 6.21
N LEU A 65 -4.85 -8.45 6.33
CA LEU A 65 -5.51 -9.75 6.35
C LEU A 65 -6.25 -9.92 7.68
N ALA A 66 -7.55 -9.65 7.70
CA ALA A 66 -8.38 -9.58 8.91
C ALA A 66 -8.83 -10.97 9.39
N HIS A 67 -7.90 -11.93 9.43
CA HIS A 67 -8.16 -13.30 9.85
C HIS A 67 -6.98 -13.86 10.67
N PRO A 68 -7.21 -14.67 11.72
CA PRO A 68 -6.13 -15.26 12.54
C PRO A 68 -5.11 -16.08 11.74
N ALA A 69 -5.57 -16.75 10.67
CA ALA A 69 -4.68 -17.49 9.77
C ALA A 69 -3.84 -16.59 8.85
N GLY A 70 -4.16 -15.29 8.73
CA GLY A 70 -3.52 -14.36 7.80
C GLY A 70 -2.01 -14.28 7.99
N LEU A 71 -1.53 -14.30 9.24
CA LEU A 71 -0.09 -14.31 9.53
C LEU A 71 0.60 -15.58 9.02
N GLY A 72 -0.05 -16.74 9.18
CA GLY A 72 0.48 -18.01 8.67
C GLY A 72 0.43 -18.08 7.13
N MET A 73 -0.59 -17.49 6.51
CA MET A 73 -0.72 -17.40 5.06
C MET A 73 0.35 -16.49 4.47
N GLU A 74 0.60 -15.34 5.09
CA GLU A 74 1.71 -14.45 4.67
C GLU A 74 3.06 -15.15 4.81
N ALA A 75 3.33 -15.82 5.94
CA ALA A 75 4.60 -16.50 6.15
C ALA A 75 4.85 -17.67 5.16
N LYS A 76 3.80 -18.38 4.75
CA LYS A 76 3.91 -19.56 3.87
C LYS A 76 3.81 -19.21 2.39
N HIS A 77 2.95 -18.27 2.04
CA HIS A 77 2.57 -17.99 0.66
C HIS A 77 2.93 -16.58 0.21
N GLY A 78 3.25 -15.66 1.14
CA GLY A 78 3.48 -14.25 0.84
C GLY A 78 2.25 -13.60 0.21
N THR A 79 1.06 -13.97 0.66
CA THR A 79 -0.24 -13.56 0.11
C THR A 79 -0.33 -12.06 -0.14
N LEU A 80 -0.11 -11.25 0.90
CA LEU A 80 -0.19 -9.80 0.82
C LEU A 80 1.03 -9.22 0.09
N SER A 81 2.22 -9.78 0.27
CA SER A 81 3.42 -9.37 -0.47
C SER A 81 3.27 -9.55 -1.99
N LYS A 82 2.68 -10.66 -2.43
CA LYS A 82 2.42 -10.95 -3.85
C LYS A 82 1.29 -10.08 -4.40
N ALA A 83 0.22 -9.88 -3.62
CA ALA A 83 -0.87 -8.99 -3.99
C ALA A 83 -0.40 -7.54 -4.17
N ALA A 84 0.50 -7.07 -3.30
CA ALA A 84 1.15 -5.77 -3.40
C ALA A 84 2.04 -5.66 -4.65
N ALA A 85 2.86 -6.69 -4.92
CA ALA A 85 3.69 -6.73 -6.12
C ALA A 85 2.87 -6.73 -7.42
N ALA A 86 1.72 -7.42 -7.43
CA ALA A 86 0.79 -7.41 -8.57
C ALA A 86 0.15 -6.03 -8.82
N ALA A 87 0.01 -5.21 -7.78
CA ALA A 87 -0.40 -3.81 -7.89
C ALA A 87 0.76 -2.86 -8.26
N GLY A 88 1.96 -3.39 -8.54
CA GLY A 88 3.14 -2.61 -8.92
C GLY A 88 3.93 -2.02 -7.74
N LEU A 89 3.64 -2.44 -6.51
CA LEU A 89 4.34 -1.95 -5.32
C LEU A 89 5.65 -2.73 -5.07
N GLU A 90 6.69 -2.01 -4.66
CA GLU A 90 7.92 -2.63 -4.16
C GLU A 90 7.77 -2.95 -2.66
N VAL A 91 7.78 -4.25 -2.33
CA VAL A 91 7.70 -4.71 -0.94
C VAL A 91 9.10 -4.74 -0.34
N ARG A 92 9.31 -3.98 0.75
CA ARG A 92 10.58 -3.93 1.48
C ARG A 92 10.40 -4.41 2.91
N SER A 93 11.42 -5.07 3.45
CA SER A 93 11.48 -5.36 4.88
C SER A 93 11.60 -4.06 5.67
N LYS A 94 10.94 -4.01 6.83
CA LYS A 94 11.13 -2.92 7.79
C LYS A 94 12.59 -2.98 8.27
N LYS A 95 13.34 -1.90 8.05
CA LYS A 95 14.69 -1.74 8.60
C LYS A 95 14.65 -1.57 10.11
#